data_AF-A0A6P1NY13-F1
#
_entry.id   AF-A0A6P1NY13-F1
#
_cell.length_a   1.000
_cell.length_b   1.000
_cell.length_c   1.000
_cell.angle_alpha   90.00
_cell.angle_beta   90.00
_cell.angle_gamma   90.00
#
_symmetry.space_group_name_H-M   'P 1'
#
loop_
_entity.id
_entity.type
_entity.pdbx_description
1 polymer ?
#
loop_
_entity_poly.entity_id
_entity_poly.type
_entity_poly.pdbx_seq_one_letter_code
_entity_poly.pdbx_strand_id
1 'polypeptide(L)'
;MKKMRHTWSLLAMSLALVFTACQKEEAPAPDSIEFASAEYQLPDLQDLETPEISIGSETAPFTCTPLENQREKLEALKKALQSLHLDQNQRTAIKGFVQQHHACIAQHLAALQNLHQNLLQRANAQREAYVKAYKAGEITKAQLEEKLTTLRATLKEQMAKHEVKERQMRLLRKCRQELLQKIESVLSQEQLQKWNTWKSRLG
;
A
#
# COMPACT_ATOMS: atom_id res chain seq x y z
N MET A 1 -1.11 0.43 -67.96
CA MET A 1 -1.51 1.69 -68.63
C MET A 1 -2.73 2.27 -67.92
N LYS A 2 -2.74 3.60 -67.73
CA LYS A 2 -3.87 4.55 -67.54
C LYS A 2 -5.15 4.14 -66.77
N LYS A 3 -5.28 4.80 -65.60
CA LYS A 3 -6.43 5.57 -65.06
C LYS A 3 -7.82 5.35 -65.72
N MET A 4 -8.86 5.19 -64.90
CA MET A 4 -9.90 6.23 -64.71
C MET A 4 -10.85 5.94 -63.55
N ARG A 5 -11.14 7.02 -62.81
CA ARG A 5 -12.14 7.15 -61.75
C ARG A 5 -13.53 7.18 -62.39
N HIS A 6 -14.56 6.67 -61.69
CA HIS A 6 -15.85 7.35 -61.61
C HIS A 6 -16.49 7.13 -60.25
N THR A 7 -17.21 8.16 -59.85
CA THR A 7 -17.65 8.51 -58.51
C THR A 7 -19.19 8.57 -58.51
N TRP A 8 -19.80 8.49 -57.32
CA TRP A 8 -21.14 8.98 -56.92
C TRP A 8 -22.26 7.95 -56.74
N SER A 9 -22.71 7.82 -55.49
CA SER A 9 -24.11 8.00 -55.02
C SER A 9 -24.16 7.52 -53.56
N LEU A 10 -24.14 8.39 -52.55
CA LEU A 10 -25.31 9.04 -51.94
C LEU A 10 -26.49 8.08 -51.70
N LEU A 11 -26.58 7.54 -50.49
CA LEU A 11 -27.86 7.38 -49.81
C LEU A 11 -27.62 7.51 -48.29
N ALA A 12 -27.91 8.69 -47.76
CA ALA A 12 -27.99 8.95 -46.33
C ALA A 12 -29.33 8.41 -45.83
N MET A 13 -29.31 7.32 -45.06
CA MET A 13 -30.48 6.82 -44.35
C MET A 13 -30.32 7.18 -42.88
N SER A 14 -30.82 8.37 -42.53
CA SER A 14 -30.92 8.86 -41.17
C SER A 14 -31.95 8.02 -40.41
N LEU A 15 -31.47 7.06 -39.62
CA LEU A 15 -32.28 6.42 -38.58
C LEU A 15 -32.60 7.46 -37.50
N ALA A 16 -33.86 7.88 -37.44
CA ALA A 16 -34.40 8.58 -36.29
C ALA A 16 -34.48 7.60 -35.11
N LEU A 17 -33.47 7.62 -34.24
CA LEU A 17 -33.54 7.01 -32.93
C LEU A 17 -34.45 7.90 -32.06
N VAL A 18 -35.68 7.44 -31.87
CA VAL A 18 -36.60 7.96 -30.86
C VAL A 18 -35.96 7.69 -29.51
N PHE A 19 -35.45 8.75 -28.87
CA PHE A 19 -35.02 8.69 -27.47
C PHE A 19 -36.27 8.45 -26.61
N THR A 20 -36.46 7.20 -26.19
CA THR A 20 -37.25 6.90 -25.00
C THR A 20 -36.57 7.60 -23.83
N ALA A 21 -37.18 8.66 -23.34
CA ALA A 21 -36.78 9.33 -22.11
C ALA A 21 -36.78 8.29 -20.98
N CYS A 22 -35.59 7.84 -20.58
CA CYS A 22 -35.39 7.26 -19.26
C CYS A 22 -35.76 8.35 -18.24
N GLN A 23 -36.96 8.24 -17.66
CA GLN A 23 -37.19 8.77 -16.33
C GLN A 23 -36.22 8.01 -15.42
N LYS A 24 -35.05 8.62 -15.21
CA LYS A 24 -34.16 8.23 -14.14
C LYS A 24 -34.87 8.65 -12.86
N GLU A 25 -35.66 7.72 -12.34
CA GLU A 25 -36.13 7.74 -10.97
C GLU A 25 -34.91 8.06 -10.10
N GLU A 26 -34.92 9.24 -9.48
CA GLU A 26 -33.92 9.61 -8.49
C GLU A 26 -34.07 8.63 -7.34
N ALA A 27 -33.32 7.53 -7.41
CA ALA A 27 -33.07 6.70 -6.25
C ALA A 27 -32.58 7.66 -5.16
N PRO A 28 -33.19 7.67 -3.96
CA PRO A 28 -32.67 8.46 -2.86
C PRO A 28 -31.19 8.10 -2.71
N ALA A 29 -30.34 9.13 -2.71
CA ALA A 29 -28.93 8.94 -2.45
C ALA A 29 -28.80 8.07 -1.19
N PRO A 30 -28.00 6.99 -1.19
CA PRO A 30 -27.88 6.15 -0.01
C PRO A 30 -27.45 7.03 1.17
N ASP A 31 -28.34 7.16 2.16
CA ASP A 31 -28.18 8.04 3.34
C ASP A 31 -27.00 7.66 4.24
N SER A 32 -26.33 6.54 3.96
CA SER A 32 -25.13 6.11 4.65
C SER A 32 -23.94 6.15 3.69
N ILE A 33 -23.16 7.24 3.72
CA ILE A 33 -21.73 7.15 3.41
C ILE A 33 -21.13 6.24 4.49
N GLU A 34 -21.19 4.94 4.25
CA GLU A 34 -20.70 3.92 5.17
C GLU A 34 -19.19 3.80 5.04
N PHE A 35 -18.49 3.77 6.17
CA PHE A 35 -17.04 3.60 6.23
C PHE A 35 -16.66 2.18 5.79
N ALA A 36 -16.48 1.97 4.48
CA ALA A 36 -16.03 0.70 3.92
C ALA A 36 -14.67 0.31 4.52
N SER A 37 -14.55 -0.88 5.10
CA SER A 37 -13.37 -1.30 5.88
C SER A 37 -12.06 -1.30 5.07
N ALA A 38 -12.12 -1.44 3.74
CA ALA A 38 -10.94 -1.35 2.88
C ALA A 38 -10.43 0.09 2.68
N GLU A 39 -11.31 1.10 2.79
CA GLU A 39 -10.95 2.50 2.54
C GLU A 39 -10.25 3.14 3.75
N TYR A 40 -10.47 2.67 4.98
CA TYR A 40 -9.98 3.34 6.20
C TYR A 40 -8.76 2.65 6.82
N GLN A 41 -8.01 1.93 6.00
CA GLN A 41 -6.83 1.17 6.39
C GLN A 41 -5.63 2.08 6.59
N LEU A 42 -5.02 2.02 7.78
CA LEU A 42 -3.73 2.63 8.07
C LEU A 42 -2.67 1.51 8.11
N PRO A 43 -1.62 1.57 7.27
CA PRO A 43 -0.52 0.61 7.35
C PRO A 43 0.12 0.69 8.72
N ASP A 44 0.45 -0.46 9.34
CA ASP A 44 1.28 -0.44 10.54
C ASP A 44 2.71 -0.02 10.18
N LEU A 45 3.16 1.08 10.76
CA LEU A 45 4.49 1.60 10.48
C LEU A 45 5.57 0.76 11.16
N GLN A 46 5.25 0.09 12.26
CA GLN A 46 6.21 -0.74 12.98
C GLN A 46 6.57 -2.00 12.16
N ASP A 47 5.58 -2.62 11.52
CA ASP A 47 5.79 -3.78 10.64
C ASP A 47 6.67 -3.42 9.42
N LEU A 48 6.54 -2.19 8.91
CA LEU A 48 7.36 -1.70 7.80
C LEU A 48 8.80 -1.37 8.22
N GLU A 49 9.05 -1.13 9.51
CA GLU A 49 10.38 -0.82 10.03
C GLU A 49 11.25 -2.06 10.21
N THR A 50 10.63 -3.19 10.57
CA THR A 50 11.31 -4.45 10.87
C THR A 50 10.70 -5.62 10.09
N PRO A 51 10.97 -5.72 8.78
CA PRO A 51 10.52 -6.85 7.98
C PRO A 51 11.16 -8.16 8.47
N GLU A 52 10.37 -9.24 8.57
CA GLU A 52 10.87 -10.55 8.90
C GLU A 52 11.51 -11.22 7.68
N ILE A 53 12.78 -11.62 7.82
CA ILE A 53 13.55 -12.28 6.77
C ILE A 53 13.65 -13.77 7.10
N SER A 54 13.20 -14.61 6.17
CA SER A 54 13.24 -16.06 6.33
C SER A 54 14.66 -16.61 6.36
N ILE A 55 14.79 -17.82 6.89
CA ILE A 55 16.04 -18.59 6.93
C ILE A 55 16.32 -19.08 5.50
N GLY A 56 16.99 -18.25 4.68
CA GLY A 56 17.59 -18.73 3.43
C GLY A 56 18.53 -19.89 3.71
N SER A 57 18.47 -20.94 2.88
CA SER A 57 19.19 -22.20 3.04
C SER A 57 19.86 -22.63 1.73
N GLU A 58 20.47 -23.81 1.72
CA GLU A 58 20.99 -24.41 0.48
C GLU A 58 19.87 -24.59 -0.57
N THR A 59 18.66 -24.95 -0.12
CA THR A 59 17.52 -25.27 -0.98
C THR A 59 16.48 -24.16 -1.10
N ALA A 60 16.49 -23.17 -0.20
CA ALA A 60 15.49 -22.10 -0.16
C ALA A 60 16.14 -20.71 -0.29
N PRO A 61 15.57 -19.81 -1.13
CA PRO A 61 16.00 -18.42 -1.18
C PRO A 61 15.60 -17.66 0.09
N PHE A 62 16.23 -16.52 0.33
CA PHE A 62 15.73 -15.55 1.29
C PHE A 62 14.40 -14.97 0.79
N THR A 63 13.43 -14.88 1.68
CA THR A 63 12.13 -14.23 1.45
C THR A 63 11.86 -13.22 2.57
N CYS A 64 11.04 -12.22 2.25
CA CYS A 64 10.52 -11.25 3.21
C CYS A 64 9.02 -11.47 3.29
N THR A 65 8.52 -11.93 4.43
CA THR A 65 7.08 -12.08 4.67
C THR A 65 6.57 -10.84 5.39
N PRO A 66 5.48 -10.21 4.93
CA PRO A 66 4.76 -9.22 5.74
C PRO A 66 4.26 -9.92 7.01
N LEU A 67 4.39 -9.28 8.19
CA LEU A 67 3.77 -9.79 9.41
C LEU A 67 2.24 -9.84 9.23
N GLU A 68 1.62 -11.00 9.51
CA GLU A 68 0.19 -11.27 9.29
C GLU A 68 -0.76 -10.51 10.26
N ASN A 69 -0.24 -9.78 11.25
CA ASN A 69 -1.05 -9.09 12.27
C ASN A 69 -1.78 -7.81 11.80
N GLN A 70 -1.81 -7.55 10.49
CA GLN A 70 -2.39 -6.33 9.93
C GLN A 70 -3.89 -6.21 10.21
N ARG A 71 -4.66 -7.31 10.22
CA ARG A 71 -6.13 -7.29 10.32
C ARG A 71 -6.71 -6.64 11.58
N GLU A 72 -6.03 -6.74 12.73
CA GLU A 72 -6.56 -6.19 13.99
C GLU A 72 -6.40 -4.68 14.12
N LYS A 73 -5.29 -4.12 13.61
CA LYS A 73 -5.05 -2.66 13.63
C LYS A 73 -5.83 -1.92 12.54
N LEU A 74 -6.18 -2.61 11.45
CA LEU A 74 -6.98 -2.10 10.32
C LEU A 74 -8.39 -1.62 10.73
N GLU A 75 -8.96 -2.13 11.81
CA GLU A 75 -10.29 -1.75 12.29
C GLU A 75 -10.29 -0.54 13.26
N ALA A 76 -9.11 -0.06 13.68
CA ALA A 76 -9.01 0.93 14.75
C ALA A 76 -9.47 2.35 14.34
N LEU A 77 -9.07 2.84 13.17
CA LEU A 77 -9.48 4.17 12.68
C LEU A 77 -10.99 4.20 12.39
N LYS A 78 -11.50 3.17 11.71
CA LYS A 78 -12.93 3.05 11.40
C LYS A 78 -13.78 3.09 12.67
N LYS A 79 -13.45 2.28 13.68
CA LYS A 79 -14.16 2.27 14.97
C LYS A 79 -14.09 3.62 15.67
N ALA A 80 -12.94 4.29 15.63
CA ALA A 80 -12.81 5.63 16.19
C ALA A 80 -13.75 6.63 15.52
N LEU A 81 -13.75 6.69 14.19
CA LEU A 81 -14.61 7.60 13.42
C LEU A 81 -16.10 7.32 13.63
N GLN A 82 -16.50 6.04 13.74
CA GLN A 82 -17.88 5.64 14.04
C GLN A 82 -18.34 6.14 15.42
N SER A 83 -17.45 6.22 16.41
CA SER A 83 -17.77 6.70 17.77
C SER A 83 -17.95 8.22 17.89
N LEU A 84 -17.58 8.98 16.85
CA LEU A 84 -17.64 10.45 16.85
C LEU A 84 -19.01 10.98 16.43
N HIS A 85 -19.93 10.13 15.96
CA HIS A 85 -21.24 10.56 15.44
C HIS A 85 -21.13 11.72 14.44
N LEU A 86 -20.24 11.55 13.45
CA LEU A 86 -19.91 12.56 12.45
C LEU A 86 -21.16 12.94 11.64
N ASP A 87 -21.34 14.22 11.32
CA ASP A 87 -22.36 14.65 10.37
C ASP A 87 -21.98 14.32 8.91
N GLN A 88 -22.88 14.59 7.97
CA GLN A 88 -22.67 14.26 6.56
C GLN A 88 -21.50 15.03 5.91
N ASN A 89 -21.29 16.29 6.30
CA ASN A 89 -20.21 17.12 5.79
C ASN A 89 -18.87 16.61 6.32
N GLN A 90 -18.80 16.29 7.60
CA GLN A 90 -17.64 15.69 8.25
C GLN A 90 -17.27 14.34 7.62
N ARG A 91 -18.24 13.44 7.42
CA ARG A 91 -18.03 12.15 6.76
C ARG A 91 -17.44 12.33 5.35
N THR A 92 -18.01 13.25 4.58
CA THR A 92 -17.56 13.54 3.21
C THR A 92 -16.14 14.09 3.19
N ALA A 93 -15.82 15.04 4.07
CA ALA A 93 -14.48 15.60 4.19
C ALA A 93 -13.45 14.54 4.60
N ILE A 94 -13.77 13.73 5.61
CA ILE A 94 -12.90 12.67 6.12
C ILE A 94 -12.65 11.61 5.06
N LYS A 95 -13.65 11.23 4.26
CA LYS A 95 -13.46 10.35 3.10
C LYS A 95 -12.43 10.92 2.12
N GLY A 96 -12.54 12.21 1.79
CA GLY A 96 -11.57 12.89 0.94
C GLY A 96 -10.15 12.90 1.54
N PHE A 97 -10.00 13.12 2.85
CA PHE A 97 -8.70 13.08 3.51
C PHE A 97 -8.07 11.70 3.49
N VAL A 98 -8.87 10.65 3.65
CA VAL A 98 -8.40 9.26 3.61
C VAL A 98 -7.95 8.87 2.21
N GLN A 99 -8.69 9.28 1.17
CA GLN A 99 -8.25 9.08 -0.22
C GLN A 99 -6.91 9.78 -0.50
N GLN A 100 -6.73 11.01 0.00
CA GLN A 100 -5.44 11.73 -0.11
C GLN A 100 -4.32 11.02 0.66
N HIS A 101 -4.62 10.47 1.84
CA HIS A 101 -3.66 9.68 2.61
C HIS A 101 -3.21 8.44 1.84
N HIS A 102 -4.15 7.68 1.25
CA HIS A 102 -3.85 6.52 0.40
C HIS A 102 -2.95 6.88 -0.78
N ALA A 103 -3.25 7.97 -1.48
CA ALA A 103 -2.38 8.46 -2.55
C ALA A 103 -0.98 8.82 -2.03
N CYS A 104 -0.88 9.43 -0.85
CA CYS A 104 0.39 9.80 -0.21
C CYS A 104 1.23 8.55 0.13
N ILE A 105 0.64 7.53 0.77
CA ILE A 105 1.38 6.34 1.22
C ILE A 105 1.76 5.40 0.07
N ALA A 106 0.97 5.35 -1.01
CA ALA A 106 1.15 4.39 -2.10
C ALA A 106 2.56 4.46 -2.71
N GLN A 107 3.06 5.66 -3.01
CA GLN A 107 4.40 5.87 -3.56
C GLN A 107 5.51 5.43 -2.60
N HIS A 108 5.33 5.64 -1.29
CA HIS A 108 6.33 5.33 -0.27
C HIS A 108 6.39 3.83 0.00
N LEU A 109 5.22 3.16 0.04
CA LEU A 109 5.14 1.71 0.13
C LEU A 109 5.76 1.04 -1.09
N ALA A 110 5.49 1.52 -2.30
CA ALA A 110 6.12 1.01 -3.51
C ALA A 110 7.66 1.16 -3.47
N ALA A 111 8.16 2.31 -2.99
CA ALA A 111 9.60 2.52 -2.84
C ALA A 111 10.24 1.56 -1.82
N LEU A 112 9.57 1.27 -0.70
CA LEU A 112 10.02 0.27 0.27
C LEU A 112 10.01 -1.14 -0.29
N GLN A 113 8.95 -1.51 -1.02
CA GLN A 113 8.85 -2.81 -1.66
C GLN A 113 9.96 -3.02 -2.70
N ASN A 114 10.20 -2.02 -3.54
CA ASN A 114 11.29 -2.05 -4.52
C ASN A 114 12.66 -2.17 -3.83
N LEU A 115 12.88 -1.46 -2.73
CA LEU A 115 14.10 -1.58 -1.93
C LEU A 115 14.28 -3.03 -1.43
N HIS A 116 13.25 -3.60 -0.81
CA HIS A 116 13.30 -4.97 -0.29
C HIS A 116 13.57 -6.00 -1.39
N GLN A 117 12.90 -5.89 -2.53
CA GLN A 117 13.11 -6.75 -3.69
C GLN A 117 14.56 -6.68 -4.18
N ASN A 118 15.12 -5.47 -4.33
CA ASN A 118 16.49 -5.29 -4.77
C ASN A 118 17.52 -5.90 -3.80
N LEU A 119 17.34 -5.72 -2.49
CA LEU A 119 18.22 -6.30 -1.47
C LEU A 119 18.14 -7.83 -1.46
N LEU A 120 16.92 -8.39 -1.53
CA LEU A 120 16.70 -9.84 -1.61
C LEU A 120 17.29 -10.44 -2.88
N GLN A 121 17.13 -9.79 -4.03
CA GLN A 121 17.68 -10.27 -5.30
C GLN A 121 19.21 -10.36 -5.23
N ARG A 122 19.87 -9.33 -4.69
CA ARG A 122 21.33 -9.32 -4.50
C ARG A 122 21.79 -10.42 -3.54
N ALA A 123 21.10 -10.58 -2.42
CA ALA A 123 21.41 -11.63 -1.45
C ALA A 123 21.21 -13.03 -2.05
N ASN A 124 20.14 -13.25 -2.81
CA ASN A 124 19.87 -14.53 -3.45
C ASN A 124 20.88 -14.88 -4.55
N ALA A 125 21.37 -13.88 -5.30
CA ALA A 125 22.47 -14.09 -6.25
C ALA A 125 23.76 -14.53 -5.53
N GLN A 126 24.08 -13.93 -4.38
CA GLN A 126 25.23 -14.35 -3.57
C GLN A 126 25.04 -15.75 -2.97
N ARG A 127 23.84 -16.07 -2.50
CA ARG A 127 23.46 -17.41 -2.02
C ARG A 127 23.70 -18.46 -3.10
N GLU A 128 23.24 -18.22 -4.32
CA GLU A 128 23.42 -19.12 -5.46
C GLU A 128 24.90 -19.34 -5.79
N ALA A 129 25.73 -18.30 -5.73
CA ALA A 129 27.17 -18.42 -5.91
C ALA A 129 27.81 -19.31 -4.83
N TYR A 130 27.42 -19.17 -3.56
CA TYR A 130 27.92 -20.03 -2.48
C TYR A 130 27.49 -21.48 -2.64
N VAL A 131 26.23 -21.72 -3.00
CA VAL A 131 25.73 -23.08 -3.26
C VAL A 131 26.45 -23.71 -4.46
N LYS A 132 26.73 -22.93 -5.52
CA LYS A 132 27.50 -23.41 -6.67
C LYS A 132 28.92 -23.81 -6.28
N ALA A 133 29.62 -22.98 -5.50
CA ALA A 133 30.96 -23.29 -5.00
C ALA A 133 30.98 -24.56 -4.12
N TYR A 134 29.97 -24.74 -3.26
CA TYR A 134 29.83 -25.95 -2.46
C TYR A 134 29.63 -27.19 -3.33
N LYS A 135 28.73 -27.13 -4.31
CA LYS A 135 28.48 -28.24 -5.25
C LYS A 135 29.69 -28.58 -6.12
N ALA A 136 30.54 -27.60 -6.40
CA ALA A 136 31.81 -27.80 -7.10
C ALA A 136 32.93 -28.35 -6.19
N GLY A 137 32.70 -28.48 -4.88
CA GLY A 137 33.70 -28.90 -3.91
C GLY A 137 34.75 -27.84 -3.56
N GLU A 138 34.54 -26.59 -3.98
CA GLU A 138 35.46 -25.46 -3.74
C GLU A 138 35.39 -24.96 -2.29
N ILE A 139 34.24 -25.17 -1.62
CA ILE A 139 34.05 -24.88 -0.20
C ILE A 139 33.42 -26.08 0.51
N THR A 140 33.68 -26.21 1.81
CA THR A 140 33.07 -27.23 2.66
C THR A 140 31.65 -26.83 3.08
N LYS A 141 30.90 -27.80 3.61
CA LYS A 141 29.57 -27.54 4.19
C LYS A 141 29.61 -26.50 5.33
N ALA A 142 30.62 -26.61 6.21
CA ALA A 142 30.78 -25.65 7.32
C ALA A 142 31.03 -24.22 6.80
N GLN A 143 31.83 -24.07 5.74
CA GLN A 143 32.07 -22.78 5.10
C GLN A 143 30.81 -22.24 4.40
N LEU A 144 29.98 -23.10 3.81
CA LEU A 144 28.69 -22.69 3.24
C LEU A 144 27.76 -22.14 4.34
N GLU A 145 27.61 -22.86 5.45
CA GLU A 145 26.76 -22.44 6.58
C GLU A 145 27.21 -21.10 7.19
N GLU A 146 28.52 -20.91 7.35
CA GLU A 146 29.11 -19.65 7.82
C GLU A 146 28.81 -18.49 6.84
N LYS A 147 29.00 -18.72 5.54
CA LYS A 147 28.73 -17.72 4.49
C LYS A 147 27.26 -17.35 4.42
N LEU A 148 26.35 -18.32 4.52
CA LEU A 148 24.90 -18.07 4.54
C LEU A 148 24.45 -17.32 5.79
N THR A 149 25.04 -17.64 6.95
CA THR A 149 24.77 -16.96 8.22
C THR A 149 25.22 -15.50 8.16
N THR A 150 26.45 -15.26 7.68
CA THR A 150 26.99 -13.91 7.49
C THR A 150 26.12 -13.11 6.50
N LEU A 151 25.76 -13.72 5.37
CA LEU A 151 24.89 -13.10 4.36
C LEU A 151 23.54 -12.68 4.94
N ARG A 152 22.93 -13.53 5.78
CA ARG A 152 21.68 -13.21 6.47
C ARG A 152 21.84 -12.03 7.41
N ALA A 153 22.91 -12.01 8.20
CA ALA A 153 23.19 -10.91 9.14
C ALA A 153 23.38 -9.57 8.40
N THR A 154 24.17 -9.58 7.33
CA THR A 154 24.37 -8.41 6.46
C THR A 154 23.07 -7.95 5.82
N LEU A 155 22.24 -8.86 5.30
CA LEU A 155 20.95 -8.51 4.71
C LEU A 155 20.01 -7.88 5.75
N LYS A 156 19.94 -8.46 6.96
CA LYS A 156 19.17 -7.89 8.08
C LYS A 156 19.63 -6.48 8.42
N GLU A 157 20.94 -6.26 8.51
CA GLU A 157 21.49 -4.94 8.79
C GLU A 157 21.20 -3.93 7.68
N GLN A 158 21.37 -4.32 6.41
CA GLN A 158 21.07 -3.48 5.27
C GLN A 158 19.59 -3.09 5.25
N MET A 159 18.67 -4.03 5.46
CA MET A 159 17.24 -3.73 5.57
C MET A 159 16.91 -2.87 6.80
N ALA A 160 17.65 -3.02 7.90
CA ALA A 160 17.45 -2.24 9.12
C ALA A 160 17.91 -0.78 8.98
N LYS A 161 19.05 -0.53 8.33
CA LYS A 161 19.73 0.78 8.33
C LYS A 161 19.73 1.49 6.97
N HIS A 162 18.95 1.01 5.99
CA HIS A 162 18.95 1.62 4.66
C HIS A 162 18.41 3.06 4.68
N GLU A 163 19.17 4.03 4.17
CA GLU A 163 18.77 5.44 4.14
C GLU A 163 17.45 5.68 3.40
N VAL A 164 17.23 4.97 2.29
CA VAL A 164 15.95 5.00 1.57
C VAL A 164 14.81 4.55 2.48
N LYS A 165 14.98 3.49 3.27
CA LYS A 165 13.96 3.04 4.22
C LYS A 165 13.65 4.14 5.22
N GLU A 166 14.67 4.69 5.88
CA GLU A 166 14.48 5.74 6.87
C GLU A 166 13.74 6.96 6.29
N ARG A 167 14.12 7.38 5.07
CA ARG A 167 13.46 8.46 4.36
C ARG A 167 11.99 8.14 4.08
N GLN A 168 11.68 6.98 3.53
CA GLN A 168 10.29 6.59 3.24
C GLN A 168 9.47 6.48 4.53
N MET A 169 10.05 5.93 5.61
CA MET A 169 9.38 5.84 6.92
C MET A 169 9.05 7.22 7.49
N ARG A 170 9.97 8.20 7.37
CA ARG A 170 9.67 9.59 7.75
C ARG A 170 8.50 10.17 6.96
N LEU A 171 8.44 9.90 5.65
CA LEU A 171 7.37 10.38 4.78
C LEU A 171 6.04 9.69 5.08
N LEU A 172 6.03 8.39 5.36
CA LEU A 172 4.84 7.66 5.80
C LEU A 172 4.28 8.21 7.12
N ARG A 173 5.15 8.47 8.11
CA ARG A 173 4.75 9.14 9.36
C ARG A 173 4.14 10.52 9.09
N LYS A 174 4.73 11.29 8.18
CA LYS A 174 4.19 12.59 7.75
C LYS A 174 2.81 12.46 7.10
N CYS A 175 2.62 11.54 6.15
CA CYS A 175 1.32 11.27 5.52
C CYS A 175 0.25 10.92 6.58
N ARG A 176 0.62 10.12 7.60
CA ARG A 176 -0.29 9.77 8.70
C ARG A 176 -0.61 10.99 9.56
N GLN A 177 0.39 11.78 9.95
CA GLN A 177 0.17 12.99 10.74
C GLN A 177 -0.73 13.99 10.02
N GLU A 178 -0.52 14.22 8.73
CA GLU A 178 -1.35 15.10 7.91
C GLU A 178 -2.81 14.63 7.86
N LEU A 179 -3.04 13.31 7.74
CA LEU A 179 -4.40 12.75 7.81
C LEU A 179 -5.06 13.07 9.16
N LEU A 180 -4.37 12.79 10.28
CA LEU A 180 -4.91 13.01 11.61
C LEU A 180 -5.23 14.49 11.84
N GLN A 181 -4.35 15.40 11.41
CA GLN A 181 -4.56 16.85 11.51
C GLN A 181 -5.75 17.33 10.67
N LYS A 182 -5.92 16.81 9.45
CA LYS A 182 -7.08 17.14 8.60
C LYS A 182 -8.37 16.65 9.22
N ILE A 183 -8.40 15.44 9.78
CA ILE A 183 -9.56 14.94 10.52
C ILE A 183 -9.86 15.88 11.69
N GLU A 184 -8.87 16.23 12.51
CA GLU A 184 -9.04 17.14 13.66
C GLU A 184 -9.65 18.51 13.27
N SER A 185 -9.27 19.05 12.11
CA SER A 185 -9.77 20.36 11.64
C SER A 185 -11.26 20.42 11.32
N VAL A 186 -11.92 19.28 11.15
CA VAL A 186 -13.37 19.21 10.85
C VAL A 186 -14.20 18.74 12.04
N LEU A 187 -13.57 18.37 13.16
CA LEU A 187 -14.27 17.90 14.36
C LEU A 187 -14.75 19.08 15.22
N SER A 188 -15.90 18.90 15.87
CA SER A 188 -16.33 19.77 16.95
C SER A 188 -15.46 19.58 18.19
N GLN A 189 -15.54 20.51 19.15
CA GLN A 189 -14.78 20.42 20.39
C GLN A 189 -15.08 19.13 21.19
N GLU A 190 -16.33 18.69 21.23
CA GLU A 190 -16.74 17.45 21.90
C GLU A 190 -16.19 16.20 21.19
N GLN A 191 -16.23 16.18 19.85
CA GLN A 191 -15.67 15.09 19.05
C GLN A 191 -14.15 15.03 19.19
N LEU A 192 -13.48 16.18 19.27
CA LEU A 192 -12.03 16.25 19.44
C LEU A 192 -11.56 15.61 20.75
N GLN A 193 -12.34 15.68 21.83
CA GLN A 193 -12.02 15.02 23.09
C GLN A 193 -12.03 13.49 22.96
N LYS A 194 -13.08 12.94 22.34
CA LYS A 194 -13.17 11.49 22.04
C LYS A 194 -12.04 11.06 21.10
N TRP A 195 -11.77 11.85 20.08
CA TRP A 195 -10.68 11.61 19.14
C TRP A 195 -9.31 11.58 19.82
N ASN A 196 -9.00 12.54 20.69
CA ASN A 196 -7.72 12.60 21.40
C ASN A 196 -7.54 11.42 22.36
N THR A 197 -8.62 10.93 22.97
CA THR A 197 -8.60 9.73 23.84
C THR A 197 -8.27 8.46 23.05
N TRP A 198 -8.72 8.37 21.80
CA TRP A 198 -8.33 7.28 20.92
C TRP A 198 -6.89 7.46 20.41
N LYS A 199 -6.51 8.67 20.00
CA LYS A 199 -5.19 8.99 19.46
C LYS A 199 -4.06 8.72 20.45
N SER A 200 -4.27 8.94 21.75
CA SER A 200 -3.27 8.61 22.79
C SER A 200 -2.98 7.10 22.91
N ARG A 201 -3.83 6.24 22.34
CA ARG A 201 -3.66 4.77 22.33
C ARG A 201 -2.99 4.25 21.06
N LEU A 202 -2.69 5.12 20.09
CA LEU A 202 -1.98 4.78 18.85
C LEU A 202 -0.45 4.74 19.00
N GLY A 203 0.06 4.82 20.24
CA GLY A 203 1.49 4.76 20.56
C GLY A 203 2.18 3.55 19.96
#